data_AF-A0AA91JRT8-F1
#
_entry.id   AF-A0AA91JRT8-F1
#
_cell.length_a   1.000
_cell.length_b   1.000
_cell.length_c   1.000
_cell.angle_alpha   90.00
_cell.angle_beta   90.00
_cell.angle_gamma   90.00
#
_symmetry.space_group_name_H-M   'P 1'
#
loop_
_entity.id
_entity.type
_entity.pdbx_description
1 polymer ?
#
loop_
_entity_poly.entity_id
_entity_poly.type
_entity_poly.pdbx_seq_one_letter_code
_entity_poly.pdbx_strand_id
1 'polypeptide(L)'
;MSSNSVLTATTTVKTLSLADWLVIADTLNYERLWAFDKFNQHSSSETYDLSALTLKDWEEIAELIGCDTYWANRRYRAHTVGSKSSR
;
A
#
# COMPACT_ATOMS: atom_id res chain seq x y z
N MET A 1 -14.13 -10.99 39.58
CA MET A 1 -13.06 -10.28 38.86
C MET A 1 -13.42 -10.34 37.39
N SER A 2 -13.93 -9.23 36.85
CA SER A 2 -14.39 -9.16 35.47
C SER A 2 -13.19 -9.06 34.54
N SER A 3 -12.95 -10.09 33.75
CA SER A 3 -11.94 -10.07 32.69
C SER A 3 -12.36 -9.02 31.66
N ASN A 4 -11.69 -7.87 31.66
CA ASN A 4 -11.70 -6.95 30.54
C ASN A 4 -10.99 -7.64 29.38
N SER A 5 -11.73 -8.44 28.61
CA SER A 5 -11.28 -8.91 27.30
C SER A 5 -11.23 -7.68 26.40
N VAL A 6 -10.09 -6.97 26.44
CA VAL A 6 -9.70 -6.10 25.34
C VAL A 6 -9.64 -7.01 24.14
N LEU A 7 -10.60 -6.85 23.23
CA LEU A 7 -10.50 -7.35 21.87
C LEU A 7 -9.23 -6.74 21.28
N THR A 8 -8.10 -7.40 21.52
CA THR A 8 -6.86 -7.09 20.82
C THR A 8 -7.12 -7.46 19.38
N ALA A 9 -7.39 -6.47 18.54
CA ALA A 9 -7.49 -6.57 17.08
C ALA A 9 -6.12 -6.91 16.46
N THR A 10 -5.37 -7.81 17.09
CA THR A 10 -3.98 -8.13 16.76
C THR A 10 -3.87 -9.29 15.80
N THR A 11 -4.95 -10.02 15.50
CA THR A 11 -4.88 -11.29 14.76
C THR A 11 -5.53 -11.27 13.37
N THR A 12 -6.15 -10.16 12.96
CA THR A 12 -6.79 -10.05 11.63
C THR A 12 -6.48 -8.75 10.90
N VAL A 13 -5.35 -8.10 11.17
CA VAL A 13 -4.73 -7.23 10.15
C VAL A 13 -4.01 -8.14 9.14
N LYS A 14 -4.73 -9.10 8.56
CA LYS A 14 -4.23 -9.84 7.40
C LYS A 14 -4.29 -8.88 6.23
N THR A 15 -3.14 -8.31 5.90
CA THR A 15 -2.83 -7.51 4.70
C THR A 15 -4.00 -6.68 4.17
N LEU A 16 -4.31 -5.56 4.85
CA LEU A 16 -5.23 -4.55 4.34
C LEU A 16 -4.85 -4.16 2.91
N SER A 17 -5.86 -4.07 2.04
CA SER A 17 -5.68 -3.59 0.67
C SER A 17 -5.38 -2.09 0.65
N LEU A 18 -4.92 -1.57 -0.50
CA LEU A 18 -4.76 -0.12 -0.67
C LEU A 18 -6.08 0.63 -0.44
N ALA A 19 -7.21 0.06 -0.86
CA ALA A 19 -8.53 0.65 -0.63
C ALA A 19 -8.86 0.77 0.86
N ASP A 20 -8.55 -0.26 1.65
CA ASP A 20 -8.75 -0.23 3.11
C ASP A 20 -7.90 0.88 3.76
N TRP A 21 -6.63 1.01 3.34
CA TRP A 21 -5.76 2.07 3.84
C TRP A 21 -6.23 3.48 3.45
N LEU A 22 -6.82 3.64 2.26
CA LEU A 22 -7.42 4.90 1.83
C LEU A 22 -8.62 5.28 2.71
N VAL A 23 -9.50 4.32 3.02
CA VAL A 23 -10.62 4.54 3.95
C VAL A 23 -10.12 4.92 5.35
N ILE A 24 -9.06 4.29 5.83
CA ILE A 24 -8.43 4.64 7.12
C ILE A 24 -7.87 6.06 7.08
N ALA A 25 -7.16 6.43 6.00
CA ALA A 25 -6.60 7.77 5.85
C ALA A 25 -7.69 8.83 5.87
N ASP A 26 -8.76 8.64 5.10
CA ASP A 26 -9.91 9.56 5.07
C ASP A 26 -10.58 9.65 6.46
N THR A 27 -10.74 8.52 7.16
CA THR A 27 -11.34 8.48 8.51
C THR A 27 -10.49 9.22 9.55
N LEU A 28 -9.16 9.14 9.45
CA LEU A 28 -8.22 9.77 10.37
C LEU A 28 -7.76 11.16 9.91
N ASN A 29 -8.30 11.65 8.78
CA ASN A 29 -7.91 12.90 8.14
C ASN A 29 -6.39 12.97 7.82
N TYR A 30 -5.83 11.88 7.31
CA TYR A 30 -4.48 11.79 6.75
C TYR A 30 -4.49 11.92 5.23
N GLU A 31 -3.33 12.27 4.68
CA GLU A 31 -3.14 12.34 3.23
C GLU A 31 -3.23 10.95 2.58
N ARG A 32 -3.71 10.88 1.34
CA ARG A 32 -3.80 9.59 0.63
C ARG A 32 -2.44 8.98 0.31
N LEU A 33 -1.38 9.78 0.21
CA LEU A 33 -0.01 9.25 0.10
C LEU A 33 0.41 8.44 1.33
N TRP A 34 -0.04 8.85 2.52
CA TRP A 34 0.18 8.09 3.76
C TRP A 34 -0.47 6.69 3.69
N ALA A 35 -1.66 6.59 3.07
CA ALA A 35 -2.32 5.30 2.86
C ALA A 35 -1.45 4.35 2.04
N PHE A 36 -0.84 4.85 0.96
CA PHE A 36 0.07 4.07 0.14
C PHE A 36 1.32 3.62 0.89
N ASP A 37 1.92 4.51 1.70
CA ASP A 37 3.10 4.16 2.50
C ASP A 37 2.76 3.06 3.52
N LYS A 38 1.57 3.09 4.12
CA LYS A 38 1.08 2.02 5.01
C LYS A 38 0.74 0.73 4.30
N PHE A 39 0.12 0.81 3.13
CA PHE A 39 -0.07 -0.33 2.27
C PHE A 39 1.28 -1.00 1.99
N ASN A 40 2.27 -0.26 1.48
CA ASN A 40 3.58 -0.82 1.14
C ASN A 40 4.37 -1.33 2.37
N GLN A 41 4.19 -0.74 3.55
CA GLN A 41 4.83 -1.18 4.79
C GLN A 41 4.23 -2.49 5.34
N HIS A 42 2.93 -2.72 5.15
CA HIS A 42 2.20 -3.82 5.78
C HIS A 42 1.66 -4.87 4.80
N SER A 43 1.77 -4.65 3.49
CA SER A 43 1.46 -5.63 2.45
C SER A 43 2.54 -6.70 2.37
N SER A 44 2.13 -7.97 2.20
CA SER A 44 3.05 -9.04 1.80
C SER A 44 3.17 -9.08 0.28
N SER A 45 4.38 -9.30 -0.23
CA SER A 45 4.61 -9.55 -1.67
C SER A 45 3.95 -10.83 -2.17
N GLU A 46 3.60 -11.77 -1.27
CA GLU A 46 2.81 -12.96 -1.62
C GLU A 46 1.36 -12.60 -1.98
N THR A 47 0.83 -11.51 -1.40
CA THR A 47 -0.53 -11.04 -1.65
C THR A 47 -0.57 -9.98 -2.74
N TYR A 48 0.42 -9.08 -2.76
CA TYR A 48 0.50 -7.95 -3.67
C TYR A 48 1.89 -7.87 -4.30
N ASP A 49 2.06 -8.47 -5.47
CA ASP A 49 3.32 -8.37 -6.21
C ASP A 49 3.39 -7.05 -6.99
N LEU A 50 3.95 -6.02 -6.36
CA LEU A 50 4.16 -4.72 -6.97
C LEU A 50 5.17 -4.74 -8.14
N SER A 51 5.97 -5.81 -8.27
CA SER A 51 6.91 -5.97 -9.38
C SER A 51 6.25 -6.47 -10.66
N ALA A 52 5.07 -7.10 -10.55
CA ALA A 52 4.26 -7.53 -11.69
C ALA A 52 3.38 -6.41 -12.28
N LEU A 53 3.27 -5.28 -11.59
CA LEU A 53 2.46 -4.14 -12.03
C LEU A 53 3.05 -3.45 -13.27
N THR A 54 2.18 -3.15 -14.22
CA THR A 54 2.50 -2.36 -15.42
C THR A 54 2.56 -0.87 -15.08
N LEU A 55 3.13 -0.07 -15.97
CA LEU A 55 3.13 1.39 -15.80
C LEU A 55 1.70 1.95 -15.66
N LYS A 56 0.73 1.39 -16.38
CA LYS A 56 -0.67 1.82 -16.30
C LYS A 56 -1.25 1.59 -14.91
N ASP A 57 -0.97 0.44 -14.30
CA ASP A 57 -1.41 0.15 -12.94
C ASP A 57 -0.82 1.16 -11.94
N TRP A 58 0.44 1.57 -12.14
CA TRP A 58 1.08 2.61 -11.33
C TRP A 58 0.46 4.00 -11.55
N GLU A 59 0.00 4.33 -12.76
CA GLU A 59 -0.72 5.57 -13.05
C GLU A 59 -2.10 5.58 -12.37
N GLU A 60 -2.82 4.46 -12.40
CA GLU A 60 -4.09 4.30 -11.68
C GLU A 60 -3.90 4.43 -10.16
N ILE A 61 -2.84 3.84 -9.60
CA ILE A 61 -2.47 4.03 -8.19
C ILE A 61 -2.17 5.51 -7.90
N ALA A 62 -1.41 6.19 -8.77
CA ALA A 62 -1.06 7.59 -8.59
C ALA A 62 -2.31 8.48 -8.55
N GLU A 63 -3.26 8.26 -9.45
CA GLU A 63 -4.54 8.97 -9.46
C GLU A 63 -5.32 8.76 -8.14
N LEU A 64 -5.42 7.51 -7.67
CA LEU A 64 -6.11 7.16 -6.42
C LEU A 64 -5.51 7.90 -5.22
N ILE A 65 -4.18 8.01 -5.17
CA ILE A 65 -3.47 8.60 -4.02
C ILE A 65 -3.18 10.10 -4.20
N GLY A 66 -3.65 10.72 -5.29
CA GLY A 66 -3.47 12.15 -5.57
C GLY A 66 -2.05 12.54 -6.00
N CYS A 67 -1.30 11.62 -6.61
CA CYS A 67 0.02 11.83 -7.18
C CYS A 67 -0.02 11.98 -8.71
N ASP A 68 1.07 12.51 -9.29
CA ASP A 68 1.19 12.71 -10.72
C ASP A 68 1.79 11.50 -11.48
N THR A 69 1.79 11.58 -12.81
CA THR A 69 2.36 10.54 -13.68
C THR A 69 3.88 10.41 -13.54
N TYR A 70 4.56 11.45 -13.06
CA TYR A 70 6.00 11.39 -12.80
C TYR A 70 6.29 10.50 -11.57
N TRP A 71 5.49 10.59 -10.52
CA TRP A 71 5.52 9.68 -9.39
C TRP A 71 5.30 8.22 -9.83
N ALA A 72 4.29 7.97 -10.66
CA ALA A 72 4.00 6.63 -11.21
C ALA A 72 5.21 6.04 -11.96
N ASN A 73 5.79 6.82 -12.87
CA ASN A 73 6.97 6.45 -13.64
C ASN A 73 8.17 6.12 -12.75
N ARG A 74 8.39 6.90 -11.68
CA ARG A 74 9.48 6.66 -10.73
C ARG A 74 9.31 5.32 -10.01
N ARG A 75 8.09 5.01 -9.55
CA ARG A 75 7.78 3.74 -8.87
C ARG A 75 7.93 2.55 -9.81
N TYR A 76 7.33 2.62 -10.99
CA TYR A 76 7.47 1.59 -12.01
C TYR A 76 8.94 1.27 -12.30
N ARG A 77 9.79 2.29 -12.49
CA ARG A 77 11.24 2.10 -12.69
C ARG A 77 11.93 1.48 -11.49
N ALA A 78 11.62 1.89 -10.27
CA ALA A 78 12.22 1.33 -9.07
C ALA A 78 11.92 -0.18 -8.95
N HIS A 79 10.69 -0.60 -9.23
CA HIS A 79 10.25 -1.99 -9.12
C HIS A 79 10.67 -2.86 -10.32
N THR A 80 10.86 -2.29 -11.50
CA THR A 80 11.34 -3.02 -12.70
C THR A 80 12.85 -3.08 -12.86
N VAL A 81 13.59 -2.09 -12.35
CA VAL A 81 15.06 -2.05 -12.40
C VAL A 81 15.67 -2.75 -11.19
N GLY A 82 15.05 -2.62 -10.00
CA GLY A 82 15.49 -3.31 -8.79
C GLY A 82 15.48 -4.84 -8.91
N SER A 83 14.58 -5.41 -9.72
CA SER A 83 14.52 -6.85 -9.99
C SER A 83 15.63 -7.38 -10.91
N LYS A 84 16.35 -6.50 -11.62
CA LYS A 84 17.45 -6.87 -12.53
C LYS A 84 18.85 -6.78 -11.89
N SER A 85 19.01 -6.04 -10.79
CA SER A 85 20.33 -5.78 -10.21
C SER A 85 20.81 -6.82 -9.19
N SER A 86 20.07 -7.92 -9.00
CA SER A 86 20.38 -8.99 -8.04
C SER A 86 20.72 -10.34 -8.69
N ARG A 87 21.11 -10.37 -9.96
CA ARG A 87 21.56 -11.58 -10.66
C ARG A 87 23.03 -11.51 -11.03
#